data_AF-A0A0B2VC92-F1
#
_entry.id   AF-A0A0B2VC92-F1
#
_cell.length_a   1.000
_cell.length_b   1.000
_cell.length_c   1.000
_cell.angle_alpha   90.00
_cell.angle_beta   90.00
_cell.angle_gamma   90.00
#
_symmetry.space_group_name_H-M   'P 1'
#
loop_
_entity.id
_entity.type
_entity.pdbx_description
1 polymer ?
#
loop_
_entity_poly.entity_id
_entity_poly.type
_entity_poly.pdbx_seq_one_letter_code
_entity_poly.pdbx_strand_id
1 'polypeptide(L)'
;RTGGVGFIVRHRSVHMIKSCDFISPRVAVLVLKLNKSRTSKVVHVYAPLQDGKLSLEEDKANIEKFYEETEDAMKFGTMYSIVQGDFNAVWCRIHPADSCVGKYGNGVRN
;
A
#
# COMPACT_ATOMS: atom_id res chain seq x y z
N ARG A 1 -17.75 -7.70 -0.88
CA ARG A 1 -16.37 -7.27 -0.56
C ARG A 1 -15.51 -7.63 -1.77
N THR A 2 -14.85 -6.65 -2.38
CA THR A 2 -14.01 -6.84 -3.57
C THR A 2 -12.58 -6.43 -3.18
N GLY A 3 -11.61 -7.33 -3.39
CA GLY A 3 -10.22 -7.14 -2.98
C GLY A 3 -9.70 -8.28 -2.08
N GLY A 4 -8.45 -8.14 -1.64
CA GLY A 4 -7.78 -9.07 -0.74
C GLY A 4 -6.28 -8.79 -0.68
N VAL A 5 -5.76 -8.62 0.52
CA VAL A 5 -4.32 -8.50 0.80
C VAL A 5 -3.94 -9.54 1.85
N GLY A 6 -2.69 -9.96 1.86
CA GLY A 6 -2.21 -10.93 2.84
C GLY A 6 -0.70 -11.09 2.80
N PHE A 7 -0.18 -11.88 3.74
CA PHE A 7 1.24 -12.15 3.87
C PHE A 7 1.49 -13.65 3.88
N ILE A 8 2.51 -14.09 3.15
CA ILE A 8 3.08 -15.42 3.31
C ILE A 8 4.38 -15.25 4.06
N VAL A 9 4.45 -15.80 5.28
CA VAL A 9 5.64 -15.72 6.12
C VAL A 9 6.31 -17.08 6.20
N ARG A 10 7.62 -17.11 5.97
CA ARG A 10 8.42 -18.33 6.12
C ARG A 10 8.27 -18.89 7.53
N HIS A 11 8.00 -20.18 7.67
CA HIS A 11 7.75 -20.84 8.98
C HIS A 11 8.79 -20.50 10.07
N ARG A 12 10.08 -20.49 9.70
CA ARG A 12 11.17 -20.14 10.64
C ARG A 12 11.10 -18.71 11.17
N SER A 13 10.39 -17.80 10.51
CA SER A 13 10.25 -16.38 10.87
C SER A 13 8.97 -16.07 11.62
N VAL A 14 8.09 -17.06 11.87
CA VAL A 14 6.81 -16.85 12.57
C VAL A 14 7.00 -16.25 13.97
N HIS A 15 8.04 -16.68 14.68
CA HIS A 15 8.39 -16.15 16.02
C HIS A 15 8.76 -14.66 16.01
N MET A 16 9.05 -14.08 14.84
CA MET A 16 9.36 -12.66 14.70
C MET A 16 8.10 -11.83 14.54
N ILE A 17 6.94 -12.42 14.26
CA ILE A 17 5.69 -11.69 14.05
C ILE A 17 5.27 -11.09 15.39
N LYS A 18 5.20 -9.75 15.44
CA LYS A 18 4.68 -9.00 16.58
C LYS A 18 3.17 -8.79 16.42
N SER A 19 2.72 -8.39 15.24
CA SER A 19 1.30 -8.26 14.89
C SER A 19 1.08 -8.39 13.39
N CYS A 20 -0.14 -8.75 13.00
CA CYS A 20 -0.62 -8.78 11.64
C CYS A 20 -2.04 -8.23 11.63
N ASP A 21 -2.19 -7.00 11.14
CA ASP A 21 -3.42 -6.22 11.27
C ASP A 21 -3.97 -5.90 9.87
N PHE A 22 -5.28 -6.01 9.70
CA PHE A 22 -5.98 -5.68 8.46
C PHE A 22 -6.80 -4.40 8.69
N ILE A 23 -6.31 -3.28 8.17
CA ILE A 23 -6.97 -1.97 8.32
C ILE A 23 -8.22 -1.95 7.44
N SER A 24 -8.09 -2.47 6.21
CA SER A 24 -9.18 -2.63 5.27
C SER A 24 -8.93 -3.84 4.37
N PRO A 25 -9.89 -4.23 3.51
CA PRO A 25 -9.66 -5.28 2.51
C PRO A 25 -8.49 -5.01 1.54
N ARG A 26 -7.96 -3.78 1.54
CA ARG A 26 -6.92 -3.30 0.62
C ARG A 26 -5.63 -2.85 1.32
N VAL A 27 -5.61 -2.78 2.65
CA VAL A 27 -4.44 -2.33 3.42
C VAL A 27 -4.23 -3.27 4.60
N ALA A 28 -3.08 -3.94 4.64
CA ALA A 28 -2.68 -4.80 5.75
C ALA A 28 -1.28 -4.43 6.23
N VAL A 29 -1.02 -4.67 7.51
CA VAL A 29 0.22 -4.31 8.19
C VAL A 29 0.79 -5.53 8.89
N LEU A 30 2.02 -5.89 8.56
CA LEU A 30 2.79 -6.90 9.26
C LEU A 30 3.92 -6.22 10.02
N VAL A 31 3.93 -6.37 11.35
CA VAL A 31 5.02 -5.88 12.20
C VAL A 31 5.89 -7.05 12.63
N LEU A 32 7.17 -6.97 12.29
CA LEU A 32 8.19 -7.94 12.66
C LEU A 32 9.14 -7.36 13.70
N LYS A 33 9.48 -8.18 14.70
CA LYS A 33 10.55 -7.92 15.66
C LYS A 33 11.82 -8.59 15.14
N LEU A 34 12.76 -7.79 14.64
CA LEU A 34 14.02 -8.29 14.08
C LEU A 34 14.99 -8.74 15.17
N ASN A 35 15.05 -7.98 16.27
CA ASN A 35 15.82 -8.31 17.46
C ASN A 35 15.22 -7.60 18.70
N LYS A 36 15.94 -7.56 19.84
CA LYS A 36 15.44 -6.97 21.08
C LYS A 36 15.03 -5.50 20.96
N SER A 37 15.69 -4.71 20.11
CA SER A 37 15.47 -3.26 19.99
C SER A 37 14.96 -2.79 18.63
N ARG A 38 14.99 -3.65 17.59
CA ARG A 38 14.64 -3.27 16.21
C ARG A 38 13.35 -3.92 15.74
N THR A 39 12.46 -3.09 15.21
CA THR A 39 11.21 -3.50 14.56
C THR A 39 11.21 -3.10 13.09
N SER A 40 10.56 -3.91 12.27
CA SER A 40 10.28 -3.61 10.87
C SER A 40 8.79 -3.74 10.62
N LYS A 41 8.24 -2.83 9.82
CA LYS A 41 6.85 -2.84 9.39
C LYS A 41 6.79 -3.02 7.88
N VAL A 42 5.90 -3.89 7.44
CA VAL A 42 5.55 -4.06 6.03
C VAL A 42 4.08 -3.73 5.89
N VAL A 43 3.78 -2.62 5.21
CA VAL A 43 2.42 -2.25 4.81
C VAL A 43 2.20 -2.82 3.41
N HIS A 44 1.25 -3.75 3.28
CA HIS A 44 0.88 -4.33 2.00
C HIS A 44 -0.43 -3.72 1.51
N VAL A 45 -0.40 -3.17 0.30
CA VAL A 45 -1.50 -2.39 -0.26
C VAL A 45 -1.99 -2.95 -1.60
N TYR A 46 -3.28 -2.78 -1.85
CA TYR A 46 -3.90 -3.03 -3.15
C TYR A 46 -4.89 -1.91 -3.50
N ALA A 47 -4.43 -0.92 -4.26
CA ALA A 47 -5.22 0.26 -4.60
C ALA A 47 -6.45 -0.10 -5.47
N PRO A 48 -7.55 0.65 -5.36
CA PRO A 48 -8.69 0.49 -6.24
C PRO A 48 -8.33 0.78 -7.70
N LEU A 49 -8.88 -0.02 -8.61
CA LEU A 49 -8.79 0.20 -10.05
C LEU A 49 -9.92 1.14 -10.46
N GLN A 50 -9.62 2.21 -11.22
CA GLN A 50 -10.68 2.98 -11.88
C GLN A 50 -10.95 2.32 -13.23
N ASP A 51 -11.93 1.41 -13.24
CA ASP A 51 -12.35 0.65 -14.42
C ASP A 51 -13.61 1.22 -15.07
N GLY A 52 -14.05 2.42 -14.64
CA GLY A 52 -15.21 3.12 -15.18
C GLY A 52 -16.55 2.52 -14.78
N LYS A 53 -16.59 1.57 -13.84
CA LYS A 53 -17.84 1.00 -13.32
C LYS A 53 -18.53 1.89 -12.29
N LEU A 54 -17.77 2.74 -11.61
CA LEU A 54 -18.25 3.71 -10.65
C LEU A 54 -18.31 5.10 -11.29
N SER A 55 -19.08 6.01 -10.69
CA SER A 55 -18.99 7.41 -11.05
C SER A 55 -17.59 7.97 -10.73
N LEU A 56 -17.19 9.03 -11.44
CA LEU A 56 -15.89 9.69 -11.22
C LEU A 56 -15.69 10.11 -9.75
N GLU A 57 -16.75 10.55 -9.09
CA GLU A 57 -16.70 11.00 -7.70
C GLU A 57 -16.55 9.82 -6.72
N GLU A 58 -17.22 8.69 -6.99
CA GLU A 58 -17.03 7.47 -6.20
C GLU A 58 -15.63 6.89 -6.37
N ASP A 59 -15.08 6.91 -7.59
CA ASP A 59 -13.71 6.48 -7.85
C ASP A 59 -12.70 7.35 -7.09
N LYS A 60 -12.86 8.68 -7.11
CA LYS A 60 -12.00 9.60 -6.35
C LYS A 60 -12.09 9.34 -4.85
N ALA A 61 -13.31 9.24 -4.30
CA ALA A 61 -13.52 9.01 -2.87
C ALA A 61 -12.90 7.67 -2.41
N ASN A 62 -13.00 6.62 -3.22
CA ASN A 62 -12.37 5.33 -2.92
C ASN A 62 -10.85 5.40 -2.94
N ILE A 63 -10.26 6.16 -3.86
CA ILE A 63 -8.81 6.39 -3.93
C ILE A 63 -8.33 7.20 -2.73
N GLU A 64 -9.01 8.30 -2.41
CA GLU A 64 -8.68 9.17 -1.27
C GLU A 64 -8.69 8.37 0.03
N LYS A 65 -9.79 7.65 0.28
CA LYS A 65 -9.91 6.77 1.44
C LYS A 65 -8.78 5.71 1.51
N PHE A 66 -8.39 5.14 0.37
CA PHE A 66 -7.29 4.17 0.32
C PHE A 66 -5.95 4.81 0.74
N TYR A 67 -5.67 6.04 0.31
CA TYR A 67 -4.45 6.74 0.70
C TYR A 67 -4.49 7.19 2.16
N GLU A 68 -5.64 7.64 2.68
CA GLU A 68 -5.83 7.92 4.11
C GLU A 68 -5.57 6.69 4.97
N GLU A 69 -6.15 5.53 4.61
CA GLU A 69 -5.91 4.25 5.30
C GLU A 69 -4.42 3.84 5.25
N THR A 70 -3.74 4.11 4.14
CA THR A 70 -2.31 3.84 3.98
C THR A 70 -1.45 4.78 4.82
N GLU A 71 -1.80 6.07 4.91
CA GLU A 71 -1.14 7.02 5.80
C GLU A 71 -1.33 6.65 7.27
N ASP A 72 -2.54 6.26 7.66
CA ASP A 72 -2.85 5.77 9.00
C ASP A 72 -2.01 4.55 9.36
N ALA A 73 -1.86 3.60 8.43
CA ALA A 73 -0.96 2.46 8.58
C ALA A 73 0.50 2.89 8.82
N MET A 74 0.88 4.05 8.29
CA MET A 74 2.23 4.60 8.37
C MET A 74 2.49 5.44 9.63
N LYS A 75 1.46 6.04 10.25
CA LYS A 75 1.58 6.92 11.43
C LYS A 75 2.38 6.33 12.60
N PHE A 76 2.21 5.04 12.90
CA PHE A 76 3.02 4.38 13.93
C PHE A 76 4.44 4.08 13.44
N GLY A 77 5.44 4.67 14.08
CA GLY A 77 6.85 4.54 13.70
C GLY A 77 7.46 3.18 14.04
N THR A 78 8.18 2.62 13.08
CA THR A 78 9.13 1.49 13.27
C THR A 78 10.49 1.87 12.72
N MET A 79 11.55 1.17 13.14
CA MET A 79 12.91 1.48 12.68
C MET A 79 13.05 1.32 11.16
N TYR A 80 12.38 0.32 10.59
CA TYR A 80 12.31 0.10 9.16
C TYR A 80 10.85 -0.01 8.73
N SER A 81 10.46 0.69 7.68
CA SER A 81 9.10 0.64 7.12
C SER A 81 9.18 0.41 5.62
N ILE A 82 8.41 -0.55 5.14
CA ILE A 82 8.28 -0.85 3.71
C ILE A 82 6.80 -0.73 3.38
N VAL A 83 6.46 0.06 2.37
CA VAL A 83 5.14 0.04 1.75
C VAL A 83 5.28 -0.67 0.40
N GLN A 84 4.54 -1.75 0.20
CA GLN A 84 4.62 -2.56 -1.01
C GLN A 84 3.26 -3.08 -1.45
N GLY A 85 3.15 -3.45 -2.71
CA GLY A 85 1.95 -4.04 -3.28
C GLY A 85 1.60 -3.36 -4.60
N ASP A 86 0.34 -3.43 -4.97
CA ASP A 86 -0.14 -2.90 -6.23
C ASP A 86 -0.86 -1.57 -5.99
N PHE A 87 -0.24 -0.49 -6.44
CA PHE A 87 -0.79 0.85 -6.32
C PHE A 87 -1.75 1.22 -7.45
N ASN A 88 -1.92 0.38 -8.48
CA ASN A 88 -2.72 0.68 -9.67
C ASN A 88 -2.50 2.10 -10.24
N ALA A 89 -1.29 2.64 -10.00
CA ALA A 89 -0.93 4.01 -10.27
C ALA A 89 -0.43 4.11 -11.71
N VAL A 90 -0.96 5.10 -12.44
CA VAL A 90 -0.44 5.47 -13.75
C VAL A 90 0.62 6.54 -13.51
N TRP A 91 1.89 6.19 -13.71
CA TRP A 91 2.99 7.12 -13.48
C TRP A 91 3.06 8.25 -14.53
N CYS A 92 2.18 8.26 -15.55
CA CYS A 92 2.23 9.24 -16.65
C CYS A 92 0.87 9.71 -17.13
N ARG A 93 0.38 10.79 -16.49
CA ARG A 93 -0.09 11.98 -17.22
C ARG A 93 0.65 13.15 -16.62
N ILE A 94 1.88 13.39 -17.08
CA ILE A 94 2.70 14.51 -16.63
C ILE A 94 1.96 15.78 -17.03
N HIS A 95 1.34 16.48 -16.08
CA HIS A 95 0.97 17.87 -16.32
C HIS A 95 2.28 18.68 -16.35
N PRO A 96 2.43 19.70 -17.21
CA PRO A 96 3.66 20.48 -17.30
C PRO A 96 4.09 21.15 -15.97
N ALA A 97 3.17 21.24 -15.00
CA ALA A 97 3.39 21.79 -13.68
C ALA A 97 3.90 20.77 -12.65
N ASP A 98 3.89 19.46 -12.97
CA ASP A 98 4.24 18.42 -12.02
C ASP A 98 5.74 18.07 -12.10
N SER A 99 6.40 18.04 -10.93
CA SER A 99 7.77 17.58 -10.80
C SER A 99 7.82 16.05 -10.73
N CYS A 100 8.34 15.41 -11.78
CA CYS A 100 8.49 13.96 -11.87
C CYS A 100 9.94 13.51 -11.60
N VAL A 101 10.10 12.38 -10.90
CA VAL A 101 11.41 11.74 -10.71
C VAL A 101 11.71 10.85 -11.92
N GLY A 102 12.20 11.46 -13.01
CA GLY A 102 12.79 10.77 -14.16
C GLY A 102 11.87 10.57 -15.37
N LYS A 103 12.51 10.48 -16.55
CA LYS A 103 11.90 10.50 -17.90
C LYS A 103 11.42 9.13 -18.43
N TYR A 104 11.19 8.14 -17.55
CA TYR A 104 11.14 6.72 -17.95
C TYR A 104 9.80 6.00 -17.71
N GLY A 105 8.70 6.71 -17.50
CA GLY A 105 7.37 6.08 -17.45
C GLY A 105 6.71 6.06 -18.83
N ASN A 106 6.49 4.87 -19.40
CA ASN A 106 5.58 4.68 -20.53
C ASN A 106 4.73 3.44 -20.22
N GLY A 107 3.47 3.64 -19.84
CA GLY A 107 2.55 2.56 -19.53
C GLY A 107 1.09 2.98 -19.63
N VAL A 108 0.27 2.10 -20.20
CA VAL A 108 -1.20 2.18 -20.19
C VAL A 108 -1.71 1.16 -19.16
N ARG A 109 -2.81 1.46 -18.47
CA ARG A 109 -3.39 0.58 -17.42
C ARG A 109 -3.66 -0.83 -17.94
N ASN A 110 -3.48 -1.81 -17.06
CA ASN A 110 -4.16 -3.09 -17.13
C ASN A 110 -5.60 -2.96 -16.62
#